data_AF-A0A7J8PGI8-F1
#
_entry.id   AF-A0A7J8PGI8-F1
#
_cell.length_a   1.000
_cell.length_b   1.000
_cell.length_c   1.000
_cell.angle_alpha   90.00
_cell.angle_beta   90.00
_cell.angle_gamma   90.00
#
_symmetry.space_group_name_H-M   'P 1'
#
loop_
_entity.id
_entity.type
_entity.pdbx_description
1 polymer ?
#
loop_
_entity_poly.entity_id
_entity_poly.type
_entity_poly.pdbx_seq_one_letter_code
_entity_poly.pdbx_strand_id
1 'polypeptide(L)'
;FHVTDLNGNKLTDESVISYIEQSIETSFPDRSHEFDGSTALELTGTDRVGLLSEVFAVLADLQCDVVDAKVWTHNGRIASLISVKDCNSGSPINDSQQIDRIESRLRNILRGDNDIHSAKTSVSLAITHTERRLHQMMFADRDYGRKPVLQCREDSPVVTVQNWAERGYSVMNVQCKDRAKLLFDVVCTLTDMQYVVFHATINTAEDKAYMEFYVRHTDGTPISSEAERQRVVQCLRAAVERRASHGVRLELCTSDRQGLLANVTRTFRENGLNVTRAEISTTNDIARNVFYVTDAIGNVADPKIIETVREKIGLGELKVKELPLIYHEREEKAVGVGGAVYSLGSLVRKN
;
A
#
# COMPACT_ATOMS: atom_id res chain seq x y z
N PHE A 1 12.25 17.59 12.35
CA PHE A 1 12.10 17.89 10.90
C PHE A 1 12.34 19.38 10.68
N HIS A 2 13.00 19.76 9.58
CA HIS A 2 13.03 21.17 9.14
C HIS A 2 11.89 21.35 8.14
N VAL A 3 10.75 21.84 8.62
CA VAL A 3 9.54 22.04 7.80
C VAL A 3 9.56 23.49 7.29
N THR A 4 9.31 23.69 6.01
CA THR A 4 9.27 25.01 5.37
C THR A 4 7.87 25.36 4.88
N ASP A 5 7.54 26.65 4.83
CA ASP A 5 6.33 27.15 4.18
C ASP A 5 6.44 27.09 2.64
N LEU A 6 5.39 27.51 1.94
CA LEU A 6 5.35 27.58 0.47
C LEU A 6 6.39 28.52 -0.13
N ASN A 7 6.96 29.42 0.67
CA ASN A 7 8.00 30.36 0.27
C ASN A 7 9.42 29.85 0.62
N GLY A 8 9.53 28.62 1.15
CA GLY A 8 10.81 28.02 1.55
C GLY A 8 11.36 28.53 2.89
N ASN A 9 10.60 29.34 3.64
CA ASN A 9 11.02 29.80 4.96
C ASN A 9 10.74 28.73 6.01
N LYS A 10 11.61 28.60 7.01
CA LYS A 10 11.37 27.70 8.14
C LYS A 10 10.04 28.05 8.79
N LEU A 11 9.19 27.05 8.99
CA LEU A 11 7.94 27.19 9.74
C LEU A 11 8.27 27.54 11.19
N THR A 12 7.93 28.75 11.63
CA THR A 12 8.16 29.25 12.99
C THR A 12 6.87 29.60 13.72
N ASP A 13 5.72 29.50 13.06
CA ASP A 13 4.42 29.80 13.65
C ASP A 13 4.05 28.70 14.65
N GLU A 14 4.06 29.04 15.94
CA GLU A 14 3.75 28.11 17.03
C GLU A 14 2.34 27.52 16.93
N SER A 15 1.37 28.25 16.35
CA SER A 15 0.00 27.74 16.18
C SER A 15 -0.06 26.65 15.11
N VAL A 16 0.67 26.83 14.01
CA VAL A 16 0.77 25.83 12.94
C VAL A 16 1.61 24.64 13.41
N ILE A 17 2.70 24.87 14.15
CA ILE A 17 3.51 23.81 14.75
C ILE A 17 2.66 23.01 15.74
N SER A 18 1.95 23.67 16.66
CA SER A 18 1.07 23.00 17.62
C SER A 18 -0.05 22.22 16.92
N TYR A 19 -0.61 22.78 15.84
CA TYR A 19 -1.59 22.07 15.03
C TYR A 19 -0.99 20.86 14.32
N ILE A 20 0.24 20.94 13.81
CA ILE A 20 0.96 19.82 13.20
C ILE A 20 1.28 18.76 14.27
N GLU A 21 1.78 19.16 15.44
CA GLU A 21 2.06 18.25 16.56
C GLU A 21 0.79 17.55 17.02
N GLN A 22 -0.28 18.32 17.26
CA GLN A 22 -1.58 17.78 17.60
C GLN A 22 -2.11 16.92 16.46
N SER A 23 -1.93 17.29 15.19
CA SER A 23 -2.35 16.47 14.04
C SER A 23 -1.51 15.22 13.88
N ILE A 24 -0.24 15.21 14.27
CA ILE A 24 0.61 14.02 14.26
C ILE A 24 0.16 13.12 15.41
N GLU A 25 0.01 13.65 16.63
CA GLU A 25 -0.51 12.94 17.80
C GLU A 25 -1.96 12.44 17.61
N THR A 26 -2.80 13.21 16.89
CA THR A 26 -4.20 12.89 16.53
C THR A 26 -4.37 12.25 15.15
N SER A 27 -3.28 12.06 14.38
CA SER A 27 -3.19 11.09 13.26
C SER A 27 -2.56 9.76 13.69
N PHE A 28 -1.98 9.73 14.90
CA PHE A 28 -1.59 8.53 15.65
C PHE A 28 -2.60 7.98 16.69
N PRO A 29 -3.88 8.40 16.78
CA PRO A 29 -4.91 7.41 16.77
C PRO A 29 -4.88 6.94 15.32
N ASP A 30 -4.04 5.92 15.08
CA ASP A 30 -4.68 4.74 14.54
C ASP A 30 -5.95 4.66 15.40
N ARG A 31 -7.12 4.95 14.84
CA ARG A 31 -8.23 4.11 15.23
C ARG A 31 -7.78 2.71 14.76
N SER A 32 -6.83 2.10 15.49
CA SER A 32 -7.22 0.99 16.31
C SER A 32 -8.57 1.40 16.88
N HIS A 33 -9.62 1.09 16.11
CA HIS A 33 -10.57 0.15 16.66
C HIS A 33 -9.70 -0.76 17.49
N GLU A 34 -9.69 -0.50 18.80
CA GLU A 34 -9.21 -1.47 19.74
C GLU A 34 -9.69 -2.78 19.14
N PHE A 35 -8.75 -3.64 18.77
CA PHE A 35 -9.03 -5.00 18.32
C PHE A 35 -9.61 -5.79 19.53
N ASP A 36 -10.37 -5.11 20.39
CA ASP A 36 -11.12 -5.60 21.52
C ASP A 36 -12.23 -6.45 20.93
N GLY A 37 -11.84 -7.70 20.69
CA GLY A 37 -12.73 -8.78 20.34
C GLY A 37 -12.80 -9.16 18.87
N SER A 38 -11.74 -8.97 18.07
CA SER A 38 -11.63 -9.63 16.75
C SER A 38 -10.35 -10.46 16.62
N THR A 39 -10.41 -11.49 15.79
CA THR A 39 -9.30 -12.39 15.48
C THR A 39 -8.64 -11.93 14.19
N ALA A 40 -7.35 -11.60 14.20
CA ALA A 40 -6.65 -11.17 12.99
C ALA A 40 -6.01 -12.36 12.26
N LEU A 41 -6.23 -12.44 10.96
CA LEU A 41 -5.67 -13.43 10.05
C LEU A 41 -4.62 -12.74 9.18
N GLU A 42 -3.40 -13.25 9.15
CA GLU A 42 -2.35 -12.83 8.24
C GLU A 42 -2.20 -13.86 7.12
N LEU A 43 -2.29 -13.42 5.87
CA LEU A 43 -2.22 -14.27 4.69
C LEU A 43 -1.10 -13.79 3.76
N THR A 44 -0.23 -14.71 3.33
CA THR A 44 0.76 -14.47 2.28
C THR A 44 0.83 -15.66 1.32
N GLY A 45 1.06 -15.38 0.03
CA GLY A 45 1.18 -16.42 -0.98
C GLY A 45 1.31 -15.87 -2.39
N THR A 46 1.28 -16.77 -3.38
CA THR A 46 1.18 -16.39 -4.80
C THR A 46 -0.23 -15.90 -5.12
N ASP A 47 -0.31 -14.70 -5.70
CA ASP A 47 -1.56 -14.12 -6.16
C ASP A 47 -2.02 -14.73 -7.50
N ARG A 48 -3.34 -14.83 -7.66
CA ARG A 48 -3.99 -15.25 -8.91
C ARG A 48 -5.37 -14.61 -9.01
N VAL A 49 -5.83 -14.40 -10.24
CA VAL A 49 -7.16 -13.85 -10.50
C VAL A 49 -8.23 -14.68 -9.79
N GLY A 50 -9.04 -14.03 -8.97
CA GLY A 50 -10.11 -14.67 -8.20
C GLY A 50 -9.72 -15.22 -6.83
N LEU A 51 -8.44 -15.15 -6.43
CA LEU A 51 -7.99 -15.61 -5.11
C LEU A 51 -8.74 -14.94 -3.96
N LEU A 52 -8.91 -13.61 -4.01
CA LEU A 52 -9.61 -12.86 -2.97
C LEU A 52 -11.09 -13.31 -2.84
N SER A 53 -11.73 -13.68 -3.95
CA SER A 53 -13.09 -14.22 -3.94
C SER A 53 -13.16 -15.58 -3.26
N GLU A 54 -12.17 -16.45 -3.48
CA GLU A 54 -12.08 -17.75 -2.82
C GLU A 54 -11.84 -17.60 -1.31
N VAL A 55 -10.98 -16.66 -0.91
CA VAL A 55 -10.73 -16.36 0.51
C VAL A 55 -12.00 -15.90 1.21
N PHE A 56 -12.71 -14.91 0.67
CA PHE A 56 -13.96 -14.43 1.28
C PHE A 56 -15.08 -15.47 1.24
N ALA A 57 -15.12 -16.32 0.22
CA ALA A 57 -16.08 -17.43 0.17
C ALA A 57 -15.82 -18.46 1.29
N VAL A 58 -14.56 -18.78 1.57
CA VAL A 58 -14.22 -19.68 2.69
C VAL A 58 -14.56 -19.06 4.04
N LEU A 59 -14.26 -17.78 4.25
CA LEU A 59 -14.61 -17.10 5.49
C LEU A 59 -16.13 -17.08 5.70
N ALA A 60 -16.91 -16.80 4.64
CA ALA A 60 -18.37 -16.87 4.70
C ALA A 60 -18.90 -18.28 4.99
N ASP A 61 -18.33 -19.33 4.36
CA ASP A 61 -18.69 -20.74 4.61
C ASP A 61 -18.39 -21.18 6.05
N LEU A 62 -17.31 -20.65 6.64
CA LEU A 62 -16.93 -20.89 8.03
C LEU A 62 -17.65 -19.98 9.03
N GLN A 63 -18.66 -19.22 8.59
CA GLN A 63 -19.43 -18.29 9.43
C GLN A 63 -18.54 -17.27 10.16
N CYS A 64 -17.47 -16.83 9.48
CA CYS A 64 -16.60 -15.77 9.94
C CYS A 64 -17.04 -14.45 9.30
N ASP A 65 -17.43 -13.49 10.12
CA ASP A 65 -17.73 -12.14 9.68
C ASP A 65 -16.44 -11.32 9.54
N VAL A 66 -16.32 -10.54 8.46
CA VAL A 66 -15.11 -9.75 8.18
C VAL A 66 -15.38 -8.30 8.57
N VAL A 67 -14.75 -7.86 9.67
CA VAL A 67 -14.95 -6.52 10.22
C VAL A 67 -14.06 -5.49 9.54
N ASP A 68 -12.80 -5.87 9.30
CA ASP A 68 -11.81 -5.02 8.64
C ASP A 68 -10.89 -5.91 7.81
N ALA A 69 -10.47 -5.45 6.64
CA ALA A 69 -9.43 -6.15 5.90
C ALA A 69 -8.61 -5.20 5.04
N LYS A 70 -7.32 -5.48 4.95
CA LYS A 70 -6.41 -4.84 4.01
C LYS A 70 -5.73 -5.90 3.16
N VAL A 71 -5.76 -5.70 1.84
CA VAL A 71 -5.22 -6.64 0.86
C VAL A 71 -4.34 -5.88 -0.11
N TRP A 72 -3.08 -6.30 -0.24
CA TRP A 72 -2.15 -5.80 -1.25
C TRP A 72 -1.72 -6.94 -2.17
N THR A 73 -1.58 -6.63 -3.45
CA THR A 73 -0.97 -7.54 -4.43
C THR A 73 0.15 -6.82 -5.17
N HIS A 74 1.26 -7.51 -5.43
CA HIS A 74 2.37 -6.98 -6.20
C HIS A 74 3.23 -8.12 -6.75
N ASN A 75 3.66 -8.01 -8.02
CA ASN A 75 4.50 -9.01 -8.70
C ASN A 75 4.05 -10.47 -8.54
N GLY A 76 2.73 -10.70 -8.56
CA GLY A 76 2.14 -12.03 -8.39
C GLY A 76 2.23 -12.58 -6.97
N ARG A 77 2.42 -11.73 -5.96
CA ARG A 77 2.32 -12.05 -4.53
C ARG A 77 1.16 -11.29 -3.91
N ILE A 78 0.57 -11.86 -2.87
CA ILE A 78 -0.48 -11.25 -2.06
C ILE A 78 -0.03 -11.18 -0.61
N ALA A 79 -0.36 -10.08 0.06
CA ALA A 79 -0.33 -9.98 1.51
C ALA A 79 -1.68 -9.43 1.98
N SER A 80 -2.29 -10.07 2.97
CA SER A 80 -3.56 -9.62 3.53
C SER A 80 -3.59 -9.75 5.04
N LEU A 81 -4.19 -8.73 5.67
CA LEU A 81 -4.57 -8.72 7.07
C LEU A 81 -6.10 -8.65 7.12
N ILE A 82 -6.74 -9.64 7.73
CA ILE A 82 -8.20 -9.76 7.80
C ILE A 82 -8.61 -9.92 9.25
N SER A 83 -9.45 -9.03 9.74
CA SER A 83 -9.98 -9.04 11.09
C SER A 83 -11.36 -9.68 11.05
N VAL A 84 -11.50 -10.82 11.72
CA VAL A 84 -12.74 -11.61 11.71
C VAL A 84 -13.37 -11.76 13.09
N LYS A 85 -14.69 -11.96 13.10
CA LYS A 85 -15.48 -12.33 14.28
C LYS A 85 -16.35 -13.53 13.96
N ASP A 86 -16.78 -14.26 14.97
CA ASP A 86 -17.78 -15.32 14.77
C ASP A 86 -19.15 -14.67 14.47
N CYS A 87 -19.81 -15.11 13.39
CA CYS A 87 -21.10 -14.53 12.98
C CYS A 87 -22.20 -14.73 14.03
N ASN A 88 -22.15 -15.80 14.82
CA ASN A 88 -23.23 -16.15 15.74
C ASN A 88 -23.10 -15.41 17.07
N SER A 89 -21.88 -15.34 17.62
CA SER A 89 -21.64 -14.68 18.91
C SER A 89 -21.24 -13.21 18.79
N GLY A 90 -20.74 -12.76 17.63
CA GLY A 90 -20.10 -11.45 17.47
C GLY A 90 -18.79 -11.31 18.28
N SER A 91 -18.28 -12.43 18.80
CA SER A 91 -17.08 -12.49 19.65
C SER A 91 -15.84 -12.81 18.82
N PRO A 92 -14.62 -12.59 19.35
CA PRO A 92 -13.42 -13.10 18.73
C PRO A 92 -13.48 -14.62 18.64
N ILE A 93 -12.88 -15.17 17.58
CA ILE A 93 -12.70 -16.60 17.37
C ILE A 93 -11.51 -17.03 18.23
N ASN A 94 -11.78 -17.65 19.37
CA ASN A 94 -10.76 -18.15 20.31
C ASN A 94 -10.67 -19.68 20.33
N ASP A 95 -11.60 -20.38 19.67
CA ASP A 95 -11.55 -21.84 19.61
C ASP A 95 -10.42 -22.32 18.71
N SER A 96 -9.47 -23.04 19.29
CA SER A 96 -8.33 -23.63 18.60
C SER A 96 -8.74 -24.53 17.42
N GLN A 97 -9.83 -25.30 17.54
CA GLN A 97 -10.25 -26.19 16.46
C GLN A 97 -10.83 -25.42 15.27
N GLN A 98 -11.63 -24.38 15.55
CA GLN A 98 -12.11 -23.46 14.52
C GLN A 98 -10.95 -22.72 13.83
N ILE A 99 -9.96 -22.24 14.60
CA ILE A 99 -8.76 -21.60 14.05
C ILE A 99 -7.99 -22.55 13.14
N ASP A 100 -7.69 -23.77 13.59
CA ASP A 100 -6.98 -24.77 12.80
C ASP A 100 -7.72 -25.11 11.49
N ARG A 101 -9.06 -25.16 11.55
CA ARG A 101 -9.91 -25.37 10.38
C ARG A 101 -9.84 -24.19 9.39
N ILE A 102 -9.87 -22.95 9.89
CA ILE A 102 -9.70 -21.74 9.08
C ILE A 102 -8.32 -21.75 8.42
N GLU A 103 -7.25 -21.95 9.21
CA GLU A 103 -5.88 -21.97 8.70
C GLU A 103 -5.69 -23.04 7.62
N SER A 104 -6.18 -24.25 7.86
CA SER A 104 -6.07 -25.37 6.92
C SER A 104 -6.77 -25.07 5.59
N ARG A 105 -8.01 -24.54 5.65
CA ARG A 105 -8.77 -24.17 4.45
C ARG A 105 -8.09 -23.06 3.65
N LEU A 106 -7.65 -21.99 4.32
CA LEU A 106 -7.00 -20.86 3.67
C LEU A 106 -5.63 -21.24 3.10
N ARG A 107 -4.84 -22.06 3.81
CA ARG A 107 -3.56 -22.56 3.34
C ARG A 107 -3.68 -23.36 2.04
N ASN A 108 -4.73 -24.17 1.91
CA ASN A 108 -4.98 -24.95 0.69
C ASN A 108 -5.27 -24.06 -0.51
N ILE A 109 -5.96 -22.93 -0.31
CA ILE A 109 -6.26 -21.98 -1.37
C ILE A 109 -5.00 -21.19 -1.78
N LEU A 110 -4.19 -20.79 -0.80
CA LEU A 110 -2.98 -19.99 -1.02
C LEU A 110 -1.81 -20.78 -1.61
N ARG A 111 -1.84 -22.12 -1.53
CA ARG A 111 -0.87 -22.98 -2.23
C ARG A 111 -1.11 -22.91 -3.75
N GLY A 112 -0.23 -22.23 -4.46
CA GLY A 112 -0.15 -22.30 -5.92
C GLY A 112 0.60 -23.53 -6.40
N ASP A 113 0.34 -23.99 -7.63
CA ASP A 113 0.88 -25.23 -8.22
C ASP A 113 2.42 -25.30 -8.30
N ASN A 114 3.14 -24.17 -8.16
CA ASN A 114 4.59 -24.10 -8.37
C ASN A 114 5.34 -23.25 -7.30
N ASP A 115 4.79 -23.08 -6.10
CA ASP A 115 5.37 -22.14 -5.14
C ASP A 115 6.53 -22.74 -4.33
N ILE A 116 7.76 -22.33 -4.65
CA ILE A 116 8.97 -22.62 -3.84
C ILE A 116 8.86 -21.93 -2.46
N HIS A 117 8.10 -20.85 -2.37
CA HIS A 117 7.84 -20.12 -1.13
C HIS A 117 6.52 -20.61 -0.53
N SER A 118 6.55 -21.13 0.70
CA SER A 118 5.36 -21.66 1.36
C SER A 118 4.34 -20.53 1.58
N ALA A 119 3.12 -20.72 1.09
CA ALA A 119 1.96 -19.98 1.57
C ALA A 119 1.96 -20.00 3.11
N LYS A 120 1.79 -18.84 3.74
CA LYS A 120 1.69 -18.72 5.19
C LYS A 120 0.34 -18.12 5.55
N THR A 121 -0.30 -18.79 6.48
CA THR A 121 -1.46 -18.30 7.21
C THR A 121 -1.08 -18.32 8.67
N SER A 122 -1.26 -17.20 9.36
CA SER A 122 -1.09 -17.14 10.81
C SER A 122 -2.20 -16.33 11.44
N VAL A 123 -2.65 -16.77 12.61
CA VAL A 123 -3.67 -16.06 13.40
C VAL A 123 -3.01 -15.32 14.57
N SER A 124 -3.32 -14.03 14.70
CA SER A 124 -2.80 -13.14 15.74
C SER A 124 -3.96 -12.41 16.43
N LEU A 125 -3.83 -12.13 17.73
CA LEU A 125 -4.86 -11.39 18.49
C LEU A 125 -4.69 -9.86 18.46
N ALA A 126 -3.54 -9.33 18.03
CA ALA A 126 -3.31 -7.90 18.02
C ALA A 126 -2.33 -7.47 16.92
N ILE A 127 -2.73 -6.48 16.12
CA ILE A 127 -1.85 -5.81 15.15
C ILE A 127 -2.01 -4.31 15.36
N THR A 128 -1.01 -3.67 15.95
CA THR A 128 -1.04 -2.23 16.25
C THR A 128 -0.86 -1.35 15.01
N HIS A 129 -0.18 -1.84 13.96
CA HIS A 129 0.03 -1.09 12.71
C HIS A 129 -0.12 -1.98 11.47
N THR A 130 -1.35 -2.08 10.97
CA THR A 130 -1.72 -2.93 9.81
C THR A 130 -0.85 -2.68 8.57
N GLU A 131 -0.63 -1.41 8.21
CA GLU A 131 0.14 -1.06 7.02
C GLU A 131 1.63 -1.38 7.15
N ARG A 132 2.20 -1.17 8.34
CA ARG A 132 3.60 -1.55 8.63
C ARG A 132 3.75 -3.07 8.54
N ARG A 133 2.78 -3.82 9.06
CA ARG A 133 2.80 -5.28 9.04
C ARG A 133 2.68 -5.83 7.62
N LEU A 134 1.81 -5.26 6.78
CA LEU A 134 1.73 -5.61 5.35
C LEU A 134 3.05 -5.36 4.62
N HIS A 135 3.76 -4.28 4.95
CA HIS A 135 5.07 -3.99 4.39
C HIS A 135 6.09 -5.09 4.71
N GLN A 136 6.14 -5.51 5.98
CA GLN A 136 7.01 -6.60 6.44
C GLN A 136 6.66 -7.93 5.78
N MET A 137 5.37 -8.24 5.64
CA MET A 137 4.89 -9.45 4.99
C MET A 137 5.32 -9.50 3.53
N MET A 138 5.09 -8.43 2.76
CA MET A 138 5.52 -8.35 1.34
C MET A 138 7.04 -8.48 1.20
N PHE A 139 7.80 -7.77 2.04
CA PHE A 139 9.26 -7.82 2.03
C PHE A 139 9.79 -9.23 2.34
N ALA A 140 9.27 -9.88 3.39
CA ALA A 140 9.66 -11.23 3.78
C ALA A 140 9.35 -12.26 2.67
N ASP A 141 8.29 -12.00 1.90
CA ASP A 141 7.82 -12.83 0.81
C ASP A 141 8.53 -12.56 -0.54
N ARG A 142 9.45 -11.59 -0.56
CA ARG A 142 10.35 -11.27 -1.69
C ARG A 142 9.63 -10.91 -2.99
N ASP A 143 8.52 -10.20 -2.88
CA ASP A 143 7.79 -9.64 -4.03
C ASP A 143 8.66 -8.76 -4.96
N TYR A 144 9.71 -8.13 -4.43
CA TYR A 144 10.71 -7.36 -5.19
C TYR A 144 11.62 -8.19 -6.10
N GLY A 145 11.70 -9.52 -5.88
CA GLY A 145 12.62 -10.41 -6.58
C GLY A 145 12.09 -11.00 -7.89
N ARG A 146 10.79 -10.84 -8.19
CA ARG A 146 10.19 -11.31 -9.44
C ARG A 146 10.22 -10.23 -10.51
N LYS A 147 10.43 -10.63 -11.76
CA LYS A 147 10.24 -9.72 -12.89
C LYS A 147 8.77 -9.34 -12.96
N PRO A 148 8.43 -8.04 -13.19
CA PRO A 148 7.05 -7.65 -13.41
C PRO A 148 6.48 -8.48 -14.55
N VAL A 149 5.26 -9.00 -14.35
CA VAL A 149 4.61 -9.88 -15.34
C VAL A 149 4.41 -9.16 -16.67
N LEU A 150 4.38 -7.82 -16.71
CA LEU A 150 4.56 -6.99 -17.90
C LEU A 150 4.74 -5.50 -17.49
N GLN A 151 5.43 -4.76 -18.36
CA GLN A 151 5.55 -3.29 -18.50
C GLN A 151 6.63 -2.55 -17.70
N CYS A 152 7.62 -2.08 -18.46
CA CYS A 152 8.31 -0.82 -18.21
C CYS A 152 7.29 0.30 -18.48
N ARG A 153 6.66 0.83 -17.43
CA ARG A 153 5.69 1.93 -17.53
C ARG A 153 6.43 3.26 -17.47
N GLU A 154 5.96 4.27 -18.20
CA GLU A 154 6.57 5.61 -18.25
C GLU A 154 6.68 6.26 -16.85
N ASP A 155 5.78 5.90 -15.93
CA ASP A 155 5.74 6.39 -14.54
C ASP A 155 6.46 5.51 -13.51
N SER A 156 7.32 4.58 -13.95
CA SER A 156 8.04 3.70 -13.02
C SER A 156 8.99 4.49 -12.09
N PRO A 157 9.08 4.14 -10.80
CA PRO A 157 9.97 4.80 -9.86
C PRO A 157 11.43 4.67 -10.29
N VAL A 158 12.10 5.82 -10.38
CA VAL A 158 13.54 5.92 -10.61
C VAL A 158 14.23 5.93 -9.26
N VAL A 159 15.00 4.88 -8.99
CA VAL A 159 15.80 4.76 -7.77
C VAL A 159 17.26 4.68 -8.16
N THR A 160 18.07 5.58 -7.64
CA THR A 160 19.52 5.56 -7.82
C THR A 160 20.23 5.53 -6.48
N VAL A 161 21.38 4.86 -6.43
CA VAL A 161 22.19 4.70 -5.23
C VAL A 161 23.61 5.05 -5.59
N GLN A 162 24.18 6.00 -4.84
CA GLN A 162 25.55 6.48 -4.99
C GLN A 162 26.28 6.28 -3.66
N ASN A 163 27.45 5.66 -3.69
CA ASN A 163 28.27 5.50 -2.50
C ASN A 163 29.24 6.69 -2.36
N TRP A 164 29.26 7.31 -1.19
CA TRP A 164 30.22 8.32 -0.79
C TRP A 164 31.20 7.72 0.22
N ALA A 165 32.12 6.90 -0.27
CA ALA A 165 33.05 6.12 0.55
C ALA A 165 33.89 7.00 1.50
N GLU A 166 34.32 8.19 1.04
CA GLU A 166 35.11 9.14 1.85
C GLU A 166 34.38 9.62 3.11
N ARG A 167 33.05 9.62 3.10
CA ARG A 167 32.21 10.06 4.22
C ARG A 167 31.50 8.91 4.94
N GLY A 168 31.75 7.67 4.50
CA GLY A 168 31.19 6.47 5.10
C GLY A 168 29.65 6.39 5.03
N TYR A 169 29.03 6.90 3.97
CA TYR A 169 27.58 6.80 3.77
C TYR A 169 27.21 6.59 2.31
N SER A 170 25.97 6.17 2.08
CA SER A 170 25.37 6.10 0.74
C SER A 170 24.27 7.14 0.60
N VAL A 171 24.11 7.67 -0.61
CA VAL A 171 23.03 8.57 -1.00
C VAL A 171 22.08 7.80 -1.89
N MET A 172 20.82 7.76 -1.50
CA MET A 172 19.74 7.15 -2.27
C MET A 172 18.82 8.24 -2.78
N ASN A 173 18.55 8.25 -4.07
CA ASN A 173 17.57 9.15 -4.68
C ASN A 173 16.38 8.34 -5.18
N VAL A 174 15.19 8.73 -4.77
CA VAL A 174 13.92 8.14 -5.20
C VAL A 174 13.09 9.24 -5.88
N GLN A 175 12.79 9.04 -7.15
CA GLN A 175 11.93 9.90 -7.94
C GLN A 175 10.74 9.09 -8.44
N CYS A 176 9.53 9.54 -8.14
CA CYS A 176 8.30 8.86 -8.56
C CYS A 176 7.11 9.82 -8.47
N LYS A 177 5.93 9.36 -8.93
CA LYS A 177 4.69 10.09 -8.76
C LYS A 177 4.36 10.26 -7.26
N ASP A 178 4.05 11.48 -6.85
CA ASP A 178 3.70 11.77 -5.48
C ASP A 178 2.35 11.13 -5.11
N ARG A 179 2.27 10.65 -3.87
CA ARG A 179 1.05 10.06 -3.32
C ARG A 179 1.09 10.05 -1.80
N ALA A 180 -0.09 9.97 -1.22
CA ALA A 180 -0.23 9.72 0.21
C ALA A 180 0.60 8.49 0.65
N LYS A 181 1.27 8.65 1.79
CA LYS A 181 2.11 7.63 2.46
C LYS A 181 3.35 7.18 1.67
N LEU A 182 3.77 7.92 0.64
CA LEU A 182 4.98 7.60 -0.12
C LEU A 182 6.24 7.57 0.78
N LEU A 183 6.45 8.62 1.58
CA LEU A 183 7.59 8.68 2.52
C LEU A 183 7.56 7.54 3.54
N PHE A 184 6.38 7.18 4.03
CA PHE A 184 6.20 6.05 4.95
C PHE A 184 6.67 4.74 4.33
N ASP A 185 6.32 4.47 3.07
CA ASP A 185 6.71 3.25 2.36
C ASP A 185 8.22 3.17 2.15
N VAL A 186 8.83 4.28 1.75
CA VAL A 186 10.29 4.35 1.58
C VAL A 186 11.01 4.11 2.91
N VAL A 187 10.63 4.81 3.97
CA VAL A 187 11.28 4.68 5.29
C VAL A 187 11.06 3.29 5.89
N CYS A 188 9.87 2.70 5.75
CA CYS A 188 9.61 1.31 6.16
C CYS A 188 10.53 0.34 5.44
N THR A 189 10.73 0.51 4.14
CA THR A 189 11.65 -0.31 3.34
C THR A 189 13.08 -0.19 3.81
N LEU A 190 13.57 1.03 4.00
CA LEU A 190 14.93 1.26 4.49
C LEU A 190 15.12 0.62 5.88
N THR A 191 14.12 0.74 6.75
CA THR A 191 14.14 0.12 8.08
C THR A 191 14.14 -1.40 8.01
N ASP A 192 13.31 -2.00 7.15
CA ASP A 192 13.26 -3.47 6.95
C ASP A 192 14.57 -4.02 6.37
N MET A 193 15.25 -3.21 5.57
CA MET A 193 16.58 -3.49 5.03
C MET A 193 17.71 -3.12 5.99
N GLN A 194 17.39 -2.72 7.23
CA GLN A 194 18.35 -2.36 8.27
C GLN A 194 19.27 -1.19 7.91
N TYR A 195 18.74 -0.20 7.17
CA TYR A 195 19.40 1.09 6.95
C TYR A 195 18.88 2.16 7.92
N VAL A 196 19.81 2.94 8.44
CA VAL A 196 19.56 4.12 9.27
C VAL A 196 19.64 5.36 8.38
N VAL A 197 18.56 6.13 8.35
CA VAL A 197 18.49 7.44 7.69
C VAL A 197 18.97 8.50 8.69
N PHE A 198 20.07 9.18 8.40
CA PHE A 198 20.58 10.27 9.25
C PHE A 198 20.24 11.66 8.71
N HIS A 199 20.01 11.76 7.40
CA HIS A 199 19.53 12.97 6.76
C HIS A 199 18.65 12.61 5.57
N ALA A 200 17.62 13.41 5.32
CA ALA A 200 16.80 13.27 4.14
C ALA A 200 16.27 14.63 3.69
N THR A 201 16.17 14.82 2.39
CA THR A 201 15.51 15.96 1.76
C THR A 201 14.36 15.43 0.92
N ILE A 202 13.15 15.93 1.18
CA ILE A 202 11.94 15.51 0.49
C ILE A 202 11.33 16.75 -0.14
N ASN A 203 11.26 16.74 -1.47
CA ASN A 203 10.66 17.80 -2.26
C ASN A 203 9.53 17.21 -3.10
N THR A 204 8.44 17.94 -3.21
CA THR A 204 7.32 17.61 -4.10
C THR A 204 7.17 18.75 -5.10
N ALA A 205 7.12 18.43 -6.38
CA ALA A 205 6.88 19.40 -7.45
C ALA A 205 5.87 18.81 -8.42
N GLU A 206 4.78 19.55 -8.67
CA GLU A 206 3.65 19.09 -9.48
C GLU A 206 3.09 17.75 -8.96
N ASP A 207 3.14 16.70 -9.78
CA ASP A 207 2.72 15.35 -9.42
C ASP A 207 3.90 14.41 -9.08
N LYS A 208 5.11 14.95 -8.89
CA LYS A 208 6.32 14.17 -8.62
C LYS A 208 6.91 14.45 -7.26
N ALA A 209 7.36 13.39 -6.61
CA ALA A 209 8.16 13.43 -5.39
C ALA A 209 9.63 13.13 -5.72
N TYR A 210 10.52 13.92 -5.14
CA TYR A 210 11.96 13.80 -5.19
C TYR A 210 12.46 13.65 -3.75
N MET A 211 12.94 12.46 -3.42
CA MET A 211 13.43 12.15 -2.08
C MET A 211 14.88 11.73 -2.14
N GLU A 212 15.74 12.48 -1.46
CA GLU A 212 17.15 12.16 -1.26
C GLU A 212 17.36 11.70 0.18
N PHE A 213 17.88 10.49 0.37
CA PHE A 213 18.17 9.90 1.68
C PHE A 213 19.66 9.64 1.82
N TYR A 214 20.20 10.04 2.95
CA TYR A 214 21.55 9.76 3.36
C TYR A 214 21.52 8.66 4.42
N VAL A 215 22.13 7.53 4.09
CA VAL A 215 21.93 6.26 4.81
C VAL A 215 23.22 5.54 5.09
N ARG A 216 23.20 4.76 6.18
CA ARG A 216 24.20 3.73 6.49
C ARG A 216 23.48 2.46 6.91
N HIS A 217 24.09 1.32 6.67
CA HIS A 217 23.58 0.09 7.26
C HIS A 217 23.74 0.15 8.79
N THR A 218 22.94 -0.60 9.53
CA THR A 218 22.97 -0.64 11.00
C THR A 218 24.33 -1.07 11.56
N ASP A 219 25.16 -1.78 10.78
CA ASP A 219 26.55 -2.10 11.11
C ASP A 219 27.53 -0.92 10.90
N GLY A 220 27.05 0.22 10.44
CA GLY A 220 27.81 1.44 10.19
C GLY A 220 28.44 1.53 8.79
N THR A 221 28.29 0.52 7.94
CA THR A 221 28.89 0.50 6.61
C THR A 221 28.00 1.19 5.55
N PRO A 222 28.60 1.79 4.51
CA PRO A 222 27.86 2.19 3.31
C PRO A 222 27.56 0.95 2.44
N ILE A 223 26.63 1.11 1.50
CA ILE A 223 26.30 0.07 0.51
C ILE A 223 27.55 -0.26 -0.29
N SER A 224 28.03 -1.49 -0.15
CA SER A 224 29.39 -1.85 -0.54
C SER A 224 29.43 -2.71 -1.80
N SER A 225 28.39 -3.49 -2.06
CA SER A 225 28.34 -4.43 -3.19
C SER A 225 27.27 -4.07 -4.22
N GLU A 226 27.52 -4.42 -5.48
CA GLU A 226 26.54 -4.24 -6.56
C GLU A 226 25.26 -5.05 -6.32
N ALA A 227 25.36 -6.24 -5.74
CA ALA A 227 24.20 -7.07 -5.42
C ALA A 227 23.32 -6.46 -4.32
N GLU A 228 23.94 -5.88 -3.28
CA GLU A 228 23.23 -5.11 -2.25
C GLU A 228 22.57 -3.88 -2.86
N ARG A 229 23.29 -3.12 -3.70
CA ARG A 229 22.77 -1.96 -4.42
C ARG A 229 21.54 -2.31 -5.26
N GLN A 230 21.60 -3.38 -6.04
CA GLN A 230 20.48 -3.86 -6.85
C GLN A 230 19.29 -4.28 -5.99
N ARG A 231 19.54 -4.97 -4.87
CA ARG A 231 18.49 -5.36 -3.92
C ARG A 231 17.79 -4.14 -3.34
N VAL A 232 18.52 -3.12 -2.91
CA VAL A 232 17.97 -1.85 -2.43
C VAL A 232 17.07 -1.21 -3.47
N VAL A 233 17.57 -1.09 -4.71
CA VAL A 233 16.80 -0.51 -5.82
C VAL A 233 15.51 -1.28 -6.05
N GLN A 234 15.57 -2.61 -6.08
CA GLN A 234 14.40 -3.48 -6.27
C GLN A 234 13.38 -3.33 -5.13
N CYS A 235 13.83 -3.36 -3.88
CA CYS A 235 12.97 -3.23 -2.71
C CYS A 235 12.25 -1.87 -2.68
N LEU A 236 12.97 -0.78 -2.96
CA LEU A 236 12.39 0.56 -2.98
C LEU A 236 11.38 0.73 -4.13
N ARG A 237 11.70 0.22 -5.32
CA ARG A 237 10.75 0.22 -6.45
C ARG A 237 9.48 -0.53 -6.09
N ALA A 238 9.61 -1.76 -5.58
CA ALA A 238 8.47 -2.56 -5.17
C ALA A 238 7.62 -1.84 -4.10
N ALA A 239 8.25 -1.26 -3.07
CA ALA A 239 7.53 -0.52 -2.04
C ALA A 239 6.73 0.68 -2.57
N VAL A 240 7.30 1.43 -3.52
CA VAL A 240 6.61 2.53 -4.17
C VAL A 240 5.44 2.01 -5.03
N GLU A 241 5.66 0.95 -5.80
CA GLU A 241 4.69 0.39 -6.76
C GLU A 241 3.53 -0.36 -6.09
N ARG A 242 3.74 -1.09 -4.99
CA ARG A 242 2.69 -1.83 -4.24
C ARG A 242 1.48 -0.98 -3.90
N ARG A 243 1.69 0.31 -3.60
CA ARG A 243 0.65 1.26 -3.21
C ARG A 243 0.45 2.39 -4.23
N ALA A 244 1.11 2.33 -5.38
CA ALA A 244 0.76 3.17 -6.49
C ALA A 244 -0.64 2.79 -6.96
N SER A 245 -1.56 3.77 -7.01
CA SER A 245 -2.96 3.56 -7.35
C SER A 245 -3.08 3.11 -8.81
N HIS A 246 -3.10 1.81 -9.03
CA HIS A 246 -3.27 1.21 -10.35
C HIS A 246 -4.69 0.67 -10.50
N GLY A 247 -5.33 1.01 -11.62
CA GLY A 247 -6.66 0.55 -11.96
C GLY A 247 -7.79 1.50 -11.55
N VAL A 248 -9.02 1.03 -11.72
CA VAL A 248 -10.23 1.79 -11.41
C VAL A 248 -10.55 1.65 -9.93
N ARG A 249 -10.84 2.76 -9.26
CA ARG A 249 -11.22 2.77 -7.85
C ARG A 249 -12.73 2.66 -7.71
N LEU A 250 -13.18 1.56 -7.11
CA LEU A 250 -14.58 1.26 -6.82
C LEU A 250 -14.84 1.39 -5.33
N GLU A 251 -15.80 2.24 -4.94
CA GLU A 251 -16.28 2.38 -3.57
C GLU A 251 -17.63 1.69 -3.43
N LEU A 252 -17.71 0.66 -2.60
CA LEU A 252 -18.96 0.02 -2.20
C LEU A 252 -19.44 0.62 -0.87
N CYS A 253 -20.69 1.06 -0.83
CA CYS A 253 -21.36 1.51 0.38
C CYS A 253 -22.77 0.90 0.42
N THR A 254 -22.99 -0.10 1.26
CA THR A 254 -24.26 -0.82 1.36
C THR A 254 -24.45 -1.41 2.76
N SER A 255 -25.66 -1.85 3.08
CA SER A 255 -25.91 -2.60 4.32
C SER A 255 -25.14 -3.92 4.29
N ASP A 256 -24.39 -4.16 5.36
CA ASP A 256 -23.60 -5.38 5.46
C ASP A 256 -24.50 -6.59 5.68
N ARG A 257 -24.07 -7.72 5.13
CA ARG A 257 -24.79 -9.00 5.20
C ARG A 257 -23.81 -10.14 4.99
N GLN A 258 -24.10 -11.27 5.62
CA GLN A 258 -23.26 -12.45 5.48
C GLN A 258 -23.06 -12.83 4.00
N GLY A 259 -21.79 -12.99 3.61
CA GLY A 259 -21.40 -13.33 2.24
C GLY A 259 -21.39 -12.16 1.25
N LEU A 260 -21.63 -10.91 1.66
CA LEU A 260 -21.56 -9.73 0.78
C LEU A 260 -20.23 -9.65 0.04
N LEU A 261 -19.11 -9.72 0.76
CA LEU A 261 -17.76 -9.65 0.17
C LEU A 261 -17.50 -10.78 -0.82
N ALA A 262 -17.94 -12.01 -0.50
CA ALA A 262 -17.80 -13.16 -1.37
C ALA A 262 -18.58 -12.95 -2.69
N ASN A 263 -19.80 -12.42 -2.62
CA ASN A 263 -20.64 -12.16 -3.79
C ASN A 263 -20.09 -11.01 -4.66
N VAL A 264 -19.67 -9.90 -4.04
CA VAL A 264 -19.08 -8.75 -4.75
C VAL A 264 -17.79 -9.15 -5.47
N THR A 265 -16.86 -9.79 -4.75
CA THR A 265 -15.58 -10.21 -5.35
C THR A 265 -15.74 -11.35 -6.35
N ARG A 266 -16.76 -12.22 -6.19
CA ARG A 266 -17.14 -13.21 -7.22
C ARG A 266 -17.60 -12.50 -8.49
N THR A 267 -18.42 -11.47 -8.35
CA THR A 267 -18.89 -10.67 -9.51
C THR A 267 -17.70 -10.03 -10.23
N PHE A 268 -16.70 -9.51 -9.52
CA PHE A 268 -15.47 -9.01 -10.15
C PHE A 268 -14.76 -10.12 -10.94
N ARG A 269 -14.52 -11.27 -10.32
CA ARG A 269 -13.87 -12.43 -10.96
C ARG A 269 -14.61 -12.90 -12.22
N GLU A 270 -15.92 -13.07 -12.14
CA GLU A 270 -16.76 -13.58 -13.25
C GLU A 270 -16.78 -12.63 -14.46
N ASN A 271 -16.53 -11.34 -14.25
CA ASN A 271 -16.43 -10.35 -15.33
C ASN A 271 -14.96 -10.05 -15.70
N GLY A 272 -14.00 -10.87 -15.26
CA GLY A 272 -12.59 -10.74 -15.66
C GLY A 272 -11.83 -9.60 -14.99
N LEU A 273 -12.35 -9.05 -13.88
CA LEU A 273 -11.65 -8.04 -13.09
C LEU A 273 -10.75 -8.69 -12.03
N ASN A 274 -9.55 -8.15 -11.89
CA ASN A 274 -8.63 -8.50 -10.82
C ASN A 274 -8.58 -7.41 -9.76
N VAL A 275 -8.57 -7.78 -8.47
CA VAL A 275 -8.48 -6.82 -7.36
C VAL A 275 -7.02 -6.69 -6.95
N THR A 276 -6.41 -5.54 -7.21
CA THR A 276 -5.00 -5.30 -6.88
C THR A 276 -4.80 -4.82 -5.45
N ARG A 277 -5.80 -4.11 -4.91
CA ARG A 277 -5.86 -3.64 -3.53
C ARG A 277 -7.30 -3.61 -3.04
N ALA A 278 -7.51 -3.98 -1.79
CA ALA A 278 -8.78 -3.83 -1.12
C ALA A 278 -8.60 -3.25 0.29
N GLU A 279 -9.52 -2.36 0.67
CA GLU A 279 -9.72 -1.86 2.02
C GLU A 279 -11.18 -2.11 2.37
N ILE A 280 -11.39 -2.99 3.33
CA ILE A 280 -12.70 -3.45 3.78
C ILE A 280 -12.92 -2.89 5.17
N SER A 281 -14.07 -2.29 5.40
CA SER A 281 -14.44 -1.85 6.73
C SER A 281 -15.95 -1.96 6.91
N THR A 282 -16.37 -2.58 8.00
CA THR A 282 -17.77 -2.63 8.42
C THR A 282 -17.94 -1.81 9.68
N THR A 283 -18.89 -0.87 9.66
CA THR A 283 -19.19 -0.03 10.83
C THR A 283 -20.69 0.25 10.90
N ASN A 284 -21.31 -0.06 12.03
CA ASN A 284 -22.74 0.08 12.28
C ASN A 284 -23.59 -0.61 11.18
N ASP A 285 -23.27 -1.88 10.89
CA ASP A 285 -23.93 -2.70 9.87
C ASP A 285 -23.89 -2.11 8.44
N ILE A 286 -22.97 -1.20 8.19
CA ILE A 286 -22.73 -0.61 6.86
C ILE A 286 -21.32 -1.01 6.43
N ALA A 287 -21.25 -1.74 5.32
CA ALA A 287 -20.01 -2.07 4.63
C ALA A 287 -19.55 -0.86 3.81
N ARG A 288 -18.34 -0.39 4.07
CA ARG A 288 -17.63 0.68 3.36
C ARG A 288 -16.33 0.12 2.82
N ASN A 289 -16.36 -0.32 1.58
CA ASN A 289 -15.25 -1.04 0.98
C ASN A 289 -14.69 -0.27 -0.21
N VAL A 290 -13.37 -0.26 -0.35
CA VAL A 290 -12.65 0.34 -1.47
C VAL A 290 -11.88 -0.77 -2.17
N PHE A 291 -12.11 -0.90 -3.47
CA PHE A 291 -11.41 -1.85 -4.33
C PHE A 291 -10.69 -1.09 -5.43
N TYR A 292 -9.44 -1.48 -5.70
CA TYR A 292 -8.70 -1.07 -6.89
C TYR A 292 -8.69 -2.26 -7.84
N VAL A 293 -9.24 -2.06 -9.04
CA VAL A 293 -9.45 -3.15 -10.00
C VAL A 293 -8.77 -2.89 -11.34
N THR A 294 -8.19 -3.94 -11.90
CA THR A 294 -7.62 -4.00 -13.24
C THR A 294 -8.32 -5.06 -14.07
N ASP A 295 -8.00 -5.16 -15.35
CA ASP A 295 -8.28 -6.39 -16.10
C ASP A 295 -7.45 -7.57 -15.53
N ALA A 296 -7.72 -8.79 -16.02
CA ALA A 296 -7.01 -10.01 -15.62
C ALA A 296 -5.50 -10.02 -15.95
N ILE A 297 -5.02 -9.11 -16.80
CA ILE A 297 -3.63 -9.01 -17.27
C ILE A 297 -2.87 -7.89 -16.52
N GLY A 298 -3.59 -7.01 -15.82
CA GLY A 298 -3.03 -5.88 -15.05
C GLY A 298 -3.13 -4.51 -15.76
N ASN A 299 -3.87 -4.39 -16.85
CA ASN A 299 -4.17 -3.11 -17.51
C ASN A 299 -5.42 -2.44 -16.92
N VAL A 300 -5.67 -1.21 -17.34
CA VAL A 300 -6.89 -0.48 -16.98
C VAL A 300 -8.10 -1.27 -17.47
N ALA A 301 -9.06 -1.52 -16.56
CA ALA A 301 -10.29 -2.25 -16.88
C ALA A 301 -11.15 -1.50 -17.89
N ASP A 302 -11.79 -2.23 -18.81
CA ASP A 302 -12.74 -1.65 -19.78
C ASP A 302 -13.91 -0.98 -19.04
N PRO A 303 -14.20 0.30 -19.29
CA PRO A 303 -15.34 1.00 -18.71
C PRO A 303 -16.68 0.28 -18.87
N LYS A 304 -16.89 -0.46 -19.98
CA LYS A 304 -18.12 -1.24 -20.21
C LYS A 304 -18.26 -2.41 -19.23
N ILE A 305 -17.14 -3.06 -18.92
CA ILE A 305 -17.09 -4.15 -17.93
C ILE A 305 -17.36 -3.57 -16.54
N ILE A 306 -16.78 -2.42 -16.22
CA ILE A 306 -17.04 -1.70 -14.97
C ILE A 306 -18.54 -1.39 -14.84
N GLU A 307 -19.18 -0.88 -15.89
CA GLU A 307 -20.61 -0.57 -15.84
C GLU A 307 -21.47 -1.84 -15.66
N THR A 308 -21.17 -2.92 -16.37
CA THR A 308 -21.86 -4.21 -16.22
C THR A 308 -21.76 -4.75 -14.79
N VAL A 309 -20.59 -4.60 -14.15
CA VAL A 309 -20.37 -5.00 -12.76
C VAL A 309 -21.18 -4.13 -11.80
N ARG A 310 -21.25 -2.83 -12.06
CA ARG A 310 -22.07 -1.90 -11.26
C ARG A 310 -23.56 -2.17 -11.41
N GLU A 311 -24.03 -2.55 -12.59
CA GLU A 311 -25.43 -2.96 -12.80
C GLU A 311 -25.77 -4.23 -12.01
N LYS A 312 -24.85 -5.21 -11.98
CA LYS A 312 -25.04 -6.47 -11.23
C LYS A 312 -25.04 -6.29 -9.71
N ILE A 313 -24.17 -5.41 -9.18
CA ILE A 313 -24.06 -5.17 -7.74
C ILE A 313 -25.07 -4.13 -7.26
N GLY A 314 -25.30 -3.09 -8.05
CA GLY A 314 -26.17 -1.95 -7.73
C GLY A 314 -25.47 -0.63 -8.03
N LEU A 315 -26.03 0.15 -8.97
CA LEU A 315 -25.46 1.43 -9.43
C LEU A 315 -25.29 2.47 -8.30
N GLY A 316 -26.18 2.43 -7.30
CA GLY A 316 -26.15 3.31 -6.13
C GLY A 316 -25.21 2.83 -5.02
N GLU A 317 -24.95 1.52 -4.98
CA GLU A 317 -24.12 0.87 -3.95
C GLU A 317 -22.64 0.90 -4.33
N LEU A 318 -22.32 0.65 -5.62
CA LEU A 318 -20.96 0.60 -6.15
C LEU A 318 -20.67 1.82 -7.04
N LYS A 319 -19.90 2.76 -6.49
CA LYS A 319 -19.53 4.01 -7.16
C LYS A 319 -18.12 3.91 -7.74
N VAL A 320 -17.96 4.36 -8.97
CA VAL A 320 -16.64 4.65 -9.52
C VAL A 320 -16.21 6.00 -8.98
N LYS A 321 -15.02 6.06 -8.38
CA LYS A 321 -14.35 7.34 -8.19
C LYS A 321 -13.19 7.40 -9.15
N GLU A 322 -13.17 8.46 -9.95
CA GLU A 322 -11.93 8.88 -10.60
C GLU A 322 -10.87 9.02 -9.50
N LEU A 323 -9.72 8.38 -9.69
CA LEU A 323 -8.57 8.64 -8.83
C LEU A 323 -8.34 10.15 -8.84
N PRO A 324 -8.03 10.80 -7.71
CA PRO A 324 -7.79 12.23 -7.69
C PRO A 324 -6.65 12.56 -8.68
N LEU A 325 -7.00 13.00 -9.89
CA LEU A 325 -6.17 13.87 -10.69
C LEU A 325 -6.41 15.24 -10.08
N ILE A 326 -5.64 15.58 -9.04
CA ILE A 326 -5.78 16.91 -8.43
C ILE A 326 -4.94 17.88 -9.25
N TYR A 327 -5.62 18.96 -9.67
CA TYR A 327 -5.21 20.12 -10.46
C TYR A 327 -5.35 19.96 -11.99
N HIS A 328 -6.57 20.20 -12.49
CA HIS A 328 -6.75 20.86 -13.77
C HIS A 328 -6.20 22.29 -13.67
N GLU A 329 -5.33 22.64 -14.61
CA GLU A 329 -4.82 24.00 -14.82
C GLU A 329 -5.97 24.99 -14.83
N ARG A 330 -5.86 26.02 -13.99
CA ARG A 330 -6.56 27.28 -14.25
C ARG A 330 -5.78 27.93 -15.39
N GLU A 331 -6.34 27.91 -16.59
CA GLU A 331 -5.86 28.71 -17.71
C GLU A 331 -5.72 30.17 -17.26
N GLU A 332 -4.49 30.63 -17.05
CA GLU A 332 -4.18 32.06 -17.06
C GLU A 332 -3.28 32.38 -18.25
N LYS A 333 -3.95 33.02 -19.21
CA LYS A 333 -3.51 33.65 -20.44
C LYS A 333 -2.04 34.06 -20.48
N ALA A 334 -1.41 33.67 -21.59
CA ALA A 334 -0.14 34.20 -22.07
C ALA A 334 -0.11 35.73 -22.08
N VAL A 335 0.83 36.31 -21.33
CA VAL A 335 1.52 37.56 -21.68
C VAL A 335 2.99 37.36 -21.34
N GLY A 336 3.81 37.17 -22.36
CA GLY A 336 5.25 36.98 -22.19
C GLY A 336 5.99 38.29 -21.88
N VAL A 337 7.11 38.19 -21.17
CA VAL A 337 8.40 38.85 -21.46
C VAL A 337 9.49 37.99 -20.81
N GLY A 338 10.58 37.76 -21.52
CA GLY A 338 11.62 36.78 -21.17
C GLY A 338 12.45 37.09 -19.92
N GLY A 339 13.13 36.06 -19.45
CA GLY A 339 14.15 36.13 -18.41
C GLY A 339 14.85 34.78 -18.27
N ALA A 340 16.17 34.79 -18.50
CA ALA A 340 17.04 33.63 -18.40
C ALA A 340 16.97 32.96 -17.01
N VAL A 341 16.83 31.63 -16.98
CA VAL A 341 16.98 30.85 -15.74
C VAL A 341 18.44 30.45 -15.59
N TYR A 342 19.13 31.17 -14.71
CA TYR A 342 20.44 30.81 -14.20
C TYR A 342 20.30 29.61 -13.26
N SER A 343 21.02 28.53 -13.57
CA SER A 343 21.38 27.49 -12.59
C SER A 343 22.41 28.09 -11.64
N LEU A 344 22.07 28.20 -10.35
CA LEU A 344 22.98 28.58 -9.27
C LEU A 344 22.93 27.50 -8.19
N GLY A 345 24.13 27.05 -7.80
CA GLY A 345 24.35 25.82 -7.07
C GLY A 345 24.42 25.92 -5.54
N SER A 346 24.55 24.71 -4.97
CA SER A 346 25.31 24.30 -3.77
C SER A 346 25.20 25.14 -2.49
N LEU A 347 24.81 24.48 -1.39
CA LEU A 347 25.36 24.78 -0.06
C LEU A 347 25.46 23.52 0.81
N VAL A 348 26.60 22.82 0.65
CA VAL A 348 27.15 21.93 1.67
C VAL A 348 27.61 22.80 2.84
N ARG A 349 26.96 22.70 4.00
CA ARG A 349 27.48 23.27 5.24
C ARG A 349 28.35 22.22 5.92
N LYS A 350 29.68 22.36 5.76
CA LYS A 350 30.68 21.74 6.65
C LYS A 350 30.54 22.38 8.04
N ASN A 351 30.60 21.56 9.08
CA ASN A 351 31.24 21.98 10.34
C ASN A 351 32.69 21.53 10.28
#